data_AF-A0A523KCH4-F1
#
_entry.id   AF-A0A523KCH4-F1
#
_cell.length_a   1.000
_cell.length_b   1.000
_cell.length_c   1.000
_cell.angle_alpha   90.00
_cell.angle_beta   90.00
_cell.angle_gamma   90.00
#
_symmetry.space_group_name_H-M   'P 1'
#
loop_
_entity.id
_entity.type
_entity.pdbx_description
1 polymer ?
#
loop_
_entity_poly.entity_id
_entity_poly.type
_entity_poly.pdbx_seq_one_letter_code
_entity_poly.pdbx_strand_id
1 'polypeptide(L)'
;MGFNQKFNMLIYAICALLMAPTAYADIYKYTDKYGRVTLTDTPKNTKYIRLVKTWKGWVPQKTGSIRYKNLVKNRKKHSGTIDFMASRYRLPKSLIHAVITAESAYDTEAVSRAGAVGLMQLMPGTAKRYGVKNRRNPYENVNGGTKYLRDLLVMFDNNLRLALAAYNAGEGAVKKYNNKIPPYKETQNYVKKVITYYNRYKQSMG
;
A
#
# COMPACT_ATOMS: atom_id res chain seq x y z
N MET A 1 -22.71 33.01 -58.52
CA MET A 1 -22.66 31.53 -58.40
C MET A 1 -21.72 30.98 -57.31
N GLY A 2 -21.01 31.81 -56.51
CA GLY A 2 -20.01 31.33 -55.53
C GLY A 2 -20.45 31.24 -54.05
N PHE A 3 -21.67 31.66 -53.72
CA PHE A 3 -22.14 31.68 -52.32
C PHE A 3 -22.64 30.30 -51.84
N ASN A 4 -23.35 29.57 -52.71
CA ASN A 4 -23.91 28.26 -52.38
C ASN A 4 -22.85 27.15 -52.25
N GLN A 5 -21.72 27.25 -52.96
CA GLN A 5 -20.63 26.27 -52.82
C GLN A 5 -19.92 26.37 -51.46
N LYS A 6 -19.69 27.59 -50.94
CA LYS A 6 -19.04 27.80 -49.64
C LYS A 6 -19.94 27.37 -48.48
N PHE A 7 -21.26 27.55 -48.62
CA PHE A 7 -22.23 27.12 -47.61
C PHE A 7 -22.34 25.58 -47.54
N ASN A 8 -22.38 24.89 -48.68
CA ASN A 8 -22.39 23.43 -48.71
C ASN A 8 -21.07 22.82 -48.19
N MET A 9 -19.93 23.44 -48.48
CA MET A 9 -18.63 22.96 -47.98
C MET A 9 -18.51 23.07 -46.44
N LEU A 10 -19.12 24.12 -45.84
CA LEU A 10 -19.20 24.29 -44.40
C LEU A 10 -20.12 23.24 -43.75
N ILE A 11 -21.23 22.88 -44.40
CA ILE A 11 -22.14 21.82 -43.94
C ILE A 11 -21.45 20.46 -43.98
N TYR A 12 -20.71 20.11 -45.04
CA TYR A 12 -19.97 18.85 -45.10
C TYR A 12 -18.83 18.78 -44.06
N ALA A 13 -18.15 19.90 -43.78
CA ALA A 13 -17.13 19.96 -42.73
C ALA A 13 -17.72 19.79 -41.32
N ILE A 14 -18.91 20.36 -41.05
CA ILE A 14 -19.63 20.18 -39.78
C ILE A 14 -20.16 18.75 -39.64
N CYS A 15 -20.70 18.16 -40.70
CA CYS A 15 -21.13 16.76 -40.71
C CYS A 15 -19.96 15.78 -40.52
N ALA A 16 -18.78 16.07 -41.08
CA ALA A 16 -17.57 15.26 -40.87
C ALA A 16 -17.02 15.38 -39.43
N LEU A 17 -17.17 16.54 -38.78
CA LEU A 17 -16.82 16.73 -37.36
C LEU A 17 -17.80 16.01 -36.39
N LEU A 18 -19.04 15.77 -36.82
CA LEU A 18 -20.04 15.02 -36.05
C LEU A 18 -19.96 13.49 -36.23
N MET A 19 -19.12 13.00 -37.15
CA MET A 19 -18.89 11.58 -37.42
C MET A 19 -17.53 11.08 -36.91
N ALA A 20 -16.91 11.73 -35.94
CA ALA A 20 -15.73 11.16 -35.28
C ALA A 20 -16.15 9.91 -34.47
N PRO A 21 -15.62 8.71 -34.77
CA PRO A 21 -15.90 7.53 -33.95
C PRO A 21 -15.37 7.79 -32.55
N THR A 22 -16.23 7.62 -31.55
CA THR A 22 -15.81 7.61 -30.15
C THR A 22 -14.78 6.50 -29.96
N ALA A 23 -13.51 6.87 -29.72
CA ALA A 23 -12.45 5.91 -29.43
C ALA A 23 -12.69 5.28 -28.05
N TYR A 24 -13.09 4.01 -28.03
CA TYR A 24 -13.20 3.21 -26.82
C TYR A 24 -11.89 2.43 -26.64
N ALA A 25 -11.14 2.74 -25.57
CA ALA A 25 -9.92 2.00 -25.23
C ALA A 25 -10.05 1.45 -23.79
N ASP A 26 -10.27 0.14 -23.68
CA ASP A 26 -10.16 -0.58 -22.42
C ASP A 26 -8.68 -0.62 -22.00
N ILE A 27 -8.35 -0.28 -20.75
CA ILE A 27 -6.98 -0.37 -20.23
C ILE A 27 -6.76 -1.77 -19.65
N TYR A 28 -5.68 -2.41 -20.08
CA TYR A 28 -5.21 -3.70 -19.61
C TYR A 28 -3.91 -3.58 -18.84
N LYS A 29 -3.70 -4.49 -17.89
CA LYS A 29 -2.49 -4.62 -17.10
C LYS A 29 -1.91 -6.01 -17.24
N TYR A 30 -0.63 -6.08 -17.54
CA TYR A 30 0.16 -7.29 -17.43
C TYR A 30 1.20 -7.14 -16.32
N THR A 31 1.45 -8.22 -15.59
CA THR A 31 2.54 -8.29 -14.62
C THR A 31 3.38 -9.52 -14.96
N ASP A 32 4.65 -9.30 -15.29
CA ASP A 32 5.54 -10.38 -15.67
C ASP A 32 6.03 -11.19 -14.45
N LYS A 33 6.75 -12.28 -14.71
CA LYS A 33 7.35 -13.14 -13.68
C LYS A 33 8.37 -12.43 -12.79
N TYR A 34 8.86 -11.27 -13.20
CA TYR A 34 9.79 -10.42 -12.46
C TYR A 34 9.09 -9.28 -11.70
N GLY A 35 7.75 -9.21 -11.79
CA GLY A 35 6.93 -8.20 -11.11
C GLY A 35 6.84 -6.85 -11.83
N ARG A 36 7.33 -6.71 -13.06
CA ARG A 36 7.21 -5.48 -13.85
C ARG A 36 5.78 -5.33 -14.36
N VAL A 37 5.24 -4.10 -14.28
CA VAL A 37 3.86 -3.80 -14.66
C VAL A 37 3.84 -3.07 -15.99
N THR A 38 3.13 -3.63 -16.98
CA THR A 38 2.85 -2.99 -18.26
C THR A 38 1.38 -2.62 -18.32
N LEU A 39 1.08 -1.37 -18.66
CA LEU A 39 -0.27 -0.90 -18.98
C LEU A 39 -0.37 -0.71 -20.50
N THR A 40 -1.46 -1.19 -21.10
CA THR A 40 -1.69 -1.09 -22.55
C THR A 40 -3.18 -1.07 -22.85
N ASP A 41 -3.55 -0.44 -23.94
CA ASP A 41 -4.87 -0.49 -24.58
C ASP A 41 -4.99 -1.66 -25.59
N THR A 42 -3.86 -2.31 -25.93
CA THR A 42 -3.76 -3.37 -26.93
C THR A 42 -3.20 -4.66 -26.31
N PRO A 43 -4.04 -5.47 -25.63
CA PRO A 43 -3.58 -6.70 -24.97
C PRO A 43 -3.15 -7.73 -26.01
N LYS A 44 -1.96 -8.30 -25.83
CA LYS A 44 -1.39 -9.26 -26.79
C LYS A 44 -1.83 -10.71 -26.57
N ASN A 45 -2.36 -11.03 -25.38
CA ASN A 45 -2.85 -12.37 -25.03
C ASN A 45 -3.73 -12.32 -23.76
N THR A 46 -4.25 -13.48 -23.36
CA THR A 46 -5.15 -13.66 -22.20
C THR A 46 -4.50 -13.41 -20.83
N LYS A 47 -3.18 -13.27 -20.74
CA LYS A 47 -2.48 -12.97 -19.47
C LYS A 47 -2.62 -11.50 -19.06
N TYR A 48 -3.10 -10.64 -19.97
CA TYR A 48 -3.41 -9.25 -19.67
C TYR A 48 -4.75 -9.18 -18.93
N ILE A 49 -4.73 -8.65 -17.71
CA ILE A 49 -5.92 -8.44 -16.90
C ILE A 49 -6.53 -7.10 -17.29
N ARG A 50 -7.77 -7.10 -17.79
CA ARG A 50 -8.51 -5.87 -18.08
C ARG A 50 -8.78 -5.11 -16.78
N LEU A 51 -8.31 -3.87 -16.69
CA LEU A 51 -8.48 -3.01 -15.50
C LEU A 51 -9.72 -2.12 -15.58
N VAL A 52 -10.07 -1.64 -16.77
CA VAL A 52 -11.20 -0.72 -16.97
C VAL A 52 -12.02 -1.22 -18.16
N LYS A 53 -13.32 -1.41 -17.95
CA LYS A 53 -14.33 -1.48 -19.02
C LYS A 53 -14.78 -0.05 -19.25
N THR A 54 -14.74 0.48 -20.46
CA THR A 54 -15.46 1.75 -20.75
C THR A 54 -16.96 1.49 -20.69
N TRP A 55 -17.55 1.50 -19.48
CA TRP A 55 -19.01 1.52 -19.29
C TRP A 55 -19.49 2.97 -19.21
N LYS A 56 -20.54 3.28 -19.97
CA LYS A 56 -21.25 4.56 -20.00
C LYS A 56 -21.75 4.88 -18.58
N GLY A 57 -20.98 5.67 -17.83
CA GLY A 57 -21.27 5.99 -16.42
C GLY A 57 -20.21 5.59 -15.39
N TRP A 58 -19.02 5.13 -15.80
CA TRP A 58 -17.87 5.03 -14.88
C TRP A 58 -17.38 6.44 -14.52
N VAL A 59 -17.67 6.88 -13.30
CA VAL A 59 -17.06 8.05 -12.69
C VAL A 59 -15.81 7.57 -11.94
N PRO A 60 -14.61 8.16 -12.16
CA PRO A 60 -13.45 7.83 -11.36
C PRO A 60 -13.78 8.05 -9.89
N GLN A 61 -13.78 6.99 -9.07
CA GLN A 61 -13.86 7.19 -7.63
C GLN A 61 -12.61 7.96 -7.17
N LYS A 62 -12.79 9.24 -6.83
CA LYS A 62 -11.73 10.14 -6.30
C LYS A 62 -11.09 9.63 -5.01
N THR A 63 -11.68 8.62 -4.34
CA THR A 63 -11.23 8.04 -3.07
C THR A 63 -9.82 7.45 -3.16
N GLY A 64 -9.46 6.83 -4.28
CA GLY A 64 -8.11 6.27 -4.49
C GLY A 64 -7.02 7.34 -4.62
N SER A 65 -7.33 8.49 -5.24
CA SER A 65 -6.36 9.56 -5.48
C SER A 65 -5.96 10.28 -4.20
N ILE A 66 -6.92 10.66 -3.34
CA ILE A 66 -6.65 11.39 -2.11
C ILE A 66 -5.89 10.50 -1.11
N ARG A 67 -6.33 9.26 -0.92
CA ARG A 67 -5.65 8.31 -0.02
C ARG A 67 -4.23 8.01 -0.50
N TYR A 68 -4.02 7.85 -1.81
CA TYR A 68 -2.69 7.69 -2.38
C TYR A 68 -1.82 8.94 -2.20
N LYS A 69 -2.35 10.13 -2.48
CA LYS A 69 -1.65 11.41 -2.26
C LYS A 69 -1.23 11.56 -0.79
N ASN A 70 -2.13 11.25 0.15
CA ASN A 70 -1.84 11.29 1.58
C ASN A 70 -0.76 10.28 1.97
N LEU A 71 -0.83 9.04 1.46
CA LEU A 71 0.23 8.04 1.67
C LEU A 71 1.58 8.56 1.20
N VAL A 72 1.68 9.11 -0.01
CA VAL A 72 2.95 9.61 -0.56
C VAL A 72 3.48 10.79 0.27
N LYS A 73 2.60 11.75 0.60
CA LYS A 73 2.92 12.91 1.44
C LYS A 73 3.39 12.49 2.84
N ASN A 74 2.63 11.64 3.51
CA ASN A 74 2.92 11.21 4.87
C ASN A 74 4.15 10.31 4.94
N ARG A 75 4.34 9.43 3.95
CA ARG A 75 5.59 8.67 3.81
C ARG A 75 6.78 9.61 3.72
N LYS A 76 6.76 10.59 2.81
CA LYS A 76 7.84 11.59 2.70
C LYS A 76 8.07 12.33 4.02
N LYS A 77 6.99 12.74 4.70
CA LYS A 77 7.04 13.46 5.99
C LYS A 77 7.71 12.64 7.11
N HIS A 78 7.45 11.33 7.17
CA HIS A 78 7.87 10.48 8.27
C HIS A 78 9.09 9.59 7.97
N SER A 79 9.54 9.52 6.71
CA SER A 79 10.70 8.69 6.32
C SER A 79 11.94 8.97 7.15
N GLY A 80 12.27 10.22 7.47
CA GLY A 80 13.45 10.54 8.29
C GLY A 80 13.41 9.90 9.68
N THR A 81 12.27 10.00 10.37
CA THR A 81 12.05 9.34 11.67
C THR A 81 12.11 7.82 11.55
N ILE A 82 11.49 7.27 10.51
CA ILE A 82 11.45 5.82 10.26
C ILE A 82 12.85 5.27 10.01
N ASP A 83 13.63 5.92 9.14
CA ASP A 83 14.99 5.52 8.80
C ASP A 83 15.93 5.63 9.99
N PHE A 84 15.80 6.69 10.78
CA PHE A 84 16.57 6.86 12.01
C PHE A 84 16.30 5.73 13.00
N MET A 85 15.03 5.38 13.24
CA MET A 85 14.67 4.30 14.15
C MET A 85 15.08 2.93 13.62
N ALA A 86 14.91 2.67 12.33
CA ALA A 86 15.38 1.45 11.68
C ALA A 86 16.90 1.25 11.90
N SER A 87 17.68 2.31 11.69
CA SER A 87 19.13 2.30 11.94
C SER A 87 19.46 2.08 13.43
N ARG A 88 18.82 2.83 14.33
CA ARG A 88 19.01 2.72 15.79
C ARG A 88 18.82 1.30 16.31
N TYR A 89 17.80 0.59 15.81
CA TYR A 89 17.48 -0.78 16.22
C TYR A 89 18.07 -1.85 15.30
N ARG A 90 18.95 -1.48 14.35
CA ARG A 90 19.61 -2.38 13.40
C ARG A 90 18.64 -3.25 12.62
N LEU A 91 17.54 -2.65 12.15
CA LEU A 91 16.54 -3.30 11.30
C LEU A 91 16.59 -2.71 9.88
N PRO A 92 16.29 -3.51 8.85
CA PRO A 92 16.18 -2.99 7.49
C PRO A 92 15.12 -1.89 7.40
N LYS A 93 15.47 -0.72 6.84
CA LYS A 93 14.52 0.38 6.61
C LYS A 93 13.29 -0.08 5.84
N SER A 94 13.50 -0.90 4.82
CA SER A 94 12.46 -1.52 4.00
C SER A 94 11.46 -2.36 4.81
N LEU A 95 11.89 -2.99 5.91
CA LEU A 95 11.01 -3.75 6.79
C LEU A 95 10.11 -2.83 7.61
N ILE A 96 10.67 -1.78 8.21
CA ILE A 96 9.87 -0.84 9.02
C ILE A 96 8.86 -0.10 8.15
N HIS A 97 9.28 0.33 6.96
CA HIS A 97 8.37 0.88 5.97
C HIS A 97 7.27 -0.11 5.56
N ALA A 98 7.58 -1.39 5.41
CA ALA A 98 6.59 -2.42 5.05
C ALA A 98 5.53 -2.63 6.14
N VAL A 99 5.95 -2.66 7.41
CA VAL A 99 5.05 -2.74 8.56
C VAL A 99 4.15 -1.50 8.61
N ILE A 100 4.71 -0.29 8.57
CA ILE A 100 3.92 0.96 8.62
C ILE A 100 2.92 1.04 7.45
N THR A 101 3.33 0.64 6.24
CA THR A 101 2.40 0.58 5.10
C THR A 101 1.25 -0.40 5.36
N ALA A 102 1.53 -1.55 5.95
CA ALA A 102 0.51 -2.55 6.25
C ALA A 102 -0.45 -2.13 7.37
N GLU A 103 0.06 -1.43 8.38
CA GLU A 103 -0.65 -1.02 9.59
C GLU A 103 -1.54 0.21 9.36
N SER A 104 -0.95 1.30 8.88
CA SER A 104 -1.62 2.62 8.89
C SER A 104 -1.61 3.31 7.54
N ALA A 105 -0.86 2.80 6.55
CA ALA A 105 -0.57 3.54 5.33
C ALA A 105 0.01 4.95 5.61
N TYR A 106 0.85 5.06 6.65
CA TYR A 106 1.48 6.30 7.13
C TYR A 106 0.51 7.32 7.76
N ASP A 107 -0.65 6.87 8.24
CA ASP A 107 -1.56 7.74 8.98
C ASP A 107 -1.23 7.74 10.48
N THR A 108 -0.88 8.91 11.01
CA THR A 108 -0.56 9.10 12.44
C THR A 108 -1.80 9.07 13.32
N GLU A 109 -2.97 9.31 12.73
CA GLU A 109 -4.26 9.35 13.39
C GLU A 109 -5.03 8.03 13.29
N ALA A 110 -4.48 7.02 12.60
CA ALA A 110 -5.11 5.72 12.43
C ALA A 110 -5.45 5.08 13.78
N VAL A 111 -6.70 4.65 13.95
CA VAL A 111 -7.18 3.90 15.10
C VAL A 111 -7.89 2.65 14.63
N SER A 112 -7.47 1.47 15.09
CA SER A 112 -8.17 0.21 14.81
C SER A 112 -9.38 0.03 15.72
N ARG A 113 -10.29 -0.88 15.33
CA ARG A 113 -11.43 -1.28 16.16
C ARG A 113 -11.00 -1.88 17.52
N ALA A 114 -9.81 -2.48 17.59
CA ALA A 114 -9.25 -3.05 18.81
C ALA A 114 -8.49 -2.00 19.66
N GLY A 115 -8.37 -0.76 19.18
CA GLY A 115 -7.71 0.33 19.91
C GLY A 115 -6.21 0.45 19.65
N ALA A 116 -5.70 -0.16 18.58
CA ALA A 116 -4.34 0.08 18.09
C ALA A 116 -4.25 1.48 17.47
N VAL A 117 -3.14 2.20 17.67
CA VAL A 117 -3.05 3.63 17.28
C VAL A 117 -1.73 3.95 16.56
N GLY A 118 -1.83 4.85 15.57
CA GLY A 118 -0.70 5.51 14.91
C GLY A 118 -0.01 4.69 13.84
N LEU A 119 1.19 5.15 13.47
CA LEU A 119 1.94 4.65 12.30
C LEU A 119 2.18 3.14 12.32
N MET A 120 2.55 2.60 13.47
CA MET A 120 2.85 1.19 13.71
C MET A 120 1.74 0.47 14.50
N GLN A 121 0.56 1.08 14.62
CA GLN A 121 -0.65 0.52 15.25
C GLN A 121 -0.35 -0.16 16.60
N LEU A 122 0.13 0.62 17.58
CA LEU A 122 0.42 0.09 18.90
C LEU A 122 -0.83 -0.04 19.76
N MET A 123 -1.07 -1.25 20.26
CA MET A 123 -2.05 -1.50 21.33
C MET A 123 -1.65 -0.75 22.61
N PRO A 124 -2.61 -0.36 23.48
CA PRO A 124 -2.30 0.39 24.70
C PRO A 124 -1.28 -0.31 25.61
N GLY A 125 -1.41 -1.62 25.82
CA GLY A 125 -0.48 -2.42 26.62
C GLY A 125 0.93 -2.44 26.04
N THR A 126 1.06 -2.63 24.72
CA THR A 126 2.34 -2.59 24.01
C THR A 126 2.97 -1.20 24.12
N ALA A 127 2.20 -0.13 23.89
CA ALA A 127 2.69 1.24 24.03
C ALA A 127 3.24 1.51 25.43
N LYS A 128 2.53 1.10 26.49
CA LYS A 128 2.99 1.21 27.87
C LYS A 128 4.30 0.44 28.09
N ARG A 129 4.37 -0.82 27.65
CA ARG A 129 5.58 -1.67 27.78
C ARG A 129 6.80 -1.06 27.08
N TYR A 130 6.60 -0.36 25.97
CA TYR A 130 7.68 0.24 25.18
C TYR A 130 7.85 1.76 25.39
N GLY A 131 7.28 2.31 26.47
CA GLY A 131 7.51 3.70 26.89
C GLY A 131 6.90 4.77 25.98
N VAL A 132 5.86 4.43 25.21
CA VAL A 132 5.13 5.35 24.33
C VAL A 132 4.03 6.04 25.12
N LYS A 133 4.18 7.34 25.38
CA LYS A 133 3.20 8.16 26.10
C LYS A 133 2.10 8.63 25.16
N ASN A 134 2.47 9.09 23.97
CA ASN A 134 1.54 9.51 22.93
C ASN A 134 1.68 8.64 21.68
N ARG A 135 0.72 7.73 21.47
CA ARG A 135 0.70 6.83 20.30
C ARG A 135 0.44 7.53 18.97
N ARG A 136 -0.08 8.76 18.96
CA ARG A 136 -0.23 9.59 17.75
C ARG A 136 1.05 10.37 17.42
N ASN A 137 1.95 10.53 18.39
CA ASN A 137 3.26 11.13 18.13
C ASN A 137 4.08 10.19 17.24
N PRO A 138 4.49 10.61 16.03
CA PRO A 138 5.21 9.74 15.09
C PRO A 138 6.53 9.21 15.65
N TYR A 139 7.27 10.03 16.38
CA TYR A 139 8.57 9.68 16.93
C TYR A 139 8.41 8.60 18.01
N GLU A 140 7.52 8.82 18.98
CA GLU A 140 7.29 7.84 20.05
C GLU A 140 6.71 6.53 19.51
N ASN A 141 5.72 6.61 18.61
CA ASN A 141 5.08 5.44 18.03
C ASN A 141 6.06 4.57 17.23
N VAL A 142 6.86 5.18 16.36
CA VAL A 142 7.85 4.45 15.55
C VAL A 142 8.99 3.93 16.43
N ASN A 143 9.45 4.69 17.43
CA ASN A 143 10.45 4.21 18.40
C ASN A 143 9.97 2.95 19.12
N GLY A 144 8.78 3.00 19.73
CA GLY A 144 8.21 1.88 20.47
C GLY A 144 7.91 0.66 19.59
N GLY A 145 7.31 0.88 18.41
CA GLY A 145 6.98 -0.20 17.48
C GLY A 145 8.21 -0.85 16.86
N THR A 146 9.24 -0.07 16.54
CA THR A 146 10.50 -0.62 16.00
C THR A 146 11.24 -1.43 17.06
N LYS A 147 11.28 -0.95 18.31
CA LYS A 147 11.84 -1.70 19.44
C LYS A 147 11.07 -3.01 19.67
N TYR A 148 9.74 -2.95 19.67
CA TYR A 148 8.90 -4.13 19.81
C TYR A 148 9.18 -5.17 18.71
N LEU A 149 9.23 -4.73 17.44
CA LEU A 149 9.54 -5.63 16.33
C LEU A 149 10.95 -6.24 16.45
N ARG A 150 11.94 -5.48 16.94
CA ARG A 150 13.29 -6.02 17.20
C ARG A 150 13.25 -7.11 18.25
N ASP A 151 12.55 -6.90 19.35
CA ASP A 151 12.43 -7.87 20.44
C ASP A 151 11.72 -9.15 19.97
N LEU A 152 10.69 -9.02 19.12
CA LEU A 152 10.04 -10.18 18.50
C LEU A 152 10.97 -10.94 17.56
N LEU A 153 11.78 -10.25 16.76
CA LEU A 153 12.77 -10.91 15.91
C LEU A 153 13.77 -11.70 16.75
N VAL A 154 14.24 -11.14 17.86
CA VAL A 154 15.13 -11.87 18.80
C VAL A 154 14.39 -13.07 19.41
N MET A 155 13.14 -12.89 19.85
CA MET A 155 12.35 -13.95 20.50
C MET A 155 12.10 -15.16 19.60
N PHE A 156 12.01 -14.96 18.29
CA PHE A 156 11.72 -16.01 17.32
C PHE A 156 12.93 -16.32 16.42
N ASP A 157 14.16 -16.19 16.94
CA ASP A 157 15.41 -16.59 16.26
C ASP A 157 15.59 -15.97 14.86
N ASN A 158 15.23 -14.69 14.74
CA ASN A 158 15.18 -13.91 13.49
C ASN A 158 14.25 -14.50 12.41
N ASN A 159 13.33 -15.40 12.77
CA ASN A 159 12.28 -15.86 11.88
C ASN A 159 11.27 -14.72 11.64
N LEU A 160 11.50 -14.00 10.54
CA LEU A 160 10.70 -12.83 10.17
C LEU A 160 9.20 -13.13 10.10
N ARG A 161 8.79 -14.30 9.61
CA ARG A 161 7.37 -14.64 9.48
C ARG A 161 6.71 -14.81 10.85
N LEU A 162 7.41 -15.43 11.81
CA LEU A 162 6.90 -15.59 13.17
C LEU A 162 6.90 -14.25 13.93
N ALA A 163 7.93 -13.44 13.78
CA ALA A 163 7.97 -12.10 14.37
C ALA A 163 6.82 -11.22 13.85
N LEU A 164 6.52 -11.26 12.56
CA LEU A 164 5.37 -10.53 11.99
C LEU A 164 4.03 -11.10 12.46
N ALA A 165 3.92 -12.43 12.61
CA ALA A 165 2.71 -13.04 13.16
C ALA A 165 2.49 -12.61 14.62
N ALA A 166 3.56 -12.59 15.43
CA ALA A 166 3.53 -12.12 16.81
C ALA A 166 3.26 -10.62 16.92
N TYR A 167 3.75 -9.82 15.99
CA TYR A 167 3.49 -8.38 15.97
C TYR A 167 1.97 -8.11 15.85
N ASN A 168 1.28 -8.86 14.99
CA ASN A 168 -0.16 -8.71 14.75
C ASN A 168 -1.03 -9.44 15.80
N ALA A 169 -0.71 -10.69 16.14
CA ALA A 169 -1.55 -11.54 17.00
C ALA A 169 -1.12 -11.57 18.48
N GLY A 170 0.03 -10.97 18.80
CA GLY A 170 0.72 -11.12 20.09
C GLY A 170 1.64 -12.35 20.13
N GLU A 171 2.77 -12.23 20.82
CA GLU A 171 3.75 -13.31 20.97
C GLU A 171 3.17 -14.54 21.70
N GLY A 172 2.24 -14.33 22.64
CA GLY A 172 1.56 -15.40 23.35
C GLY A 172 0.74 -16.30 22.43
N ALA A 173 0.12 -15.72 21.39
CA ALA A 173 -0.61 -16.52 20.41
C ALA A 173 0.35 -17.41 19.61
N VAL A 174 1.45 -16.87 19.10
CA VAL A 174 2.44 -17.66 18.34
C VAL A 174 3.04 -18.78 19.21
N LYS A 175 3.34 -18.50 20.49
CA LYS A 175 3.81 -19.51 21.45
C LYS A 175 2.77 -20.60 21.70
N LYS A 176 1.49 -20.23 21.87
CA LYS A 176 0.38 -21.18 22.04
C LYS A 176 0.25 -22.15 20.87
N TYR A 177 0.62 -21.73 19.66
CA TYR A 177 0.64 -22.57 18.47
C TYR A 177 2.03 -23.18 18.18
N ASN A 178 2.84 -23.45 19.22
CA ASN A 178 4.15 -24.11 19.11
C ASN A 178 5.10 -23.40 18.14
N ASN A 179 5.20 -22.07 18.26
CA ASN A 179 6.01 -21.21 17.39
C ASN A 179 5.65 -21.36 15.90
N LYS A 180 4.36 -21.50 15.61
CA LYS A 180 3.80 -21.46 14.25
C LYS A 180 2.91 -20.24 14.09
N ILE A 181 2.72 -19.81 12.85
CA ILE A 181 1.74 -18.77 12.54
C ILE A 181 0.36 -19.30 12.96
N PRO A 182 -0.36 -18.63 13.87
CA PRO A 182 -1.69 -19.06 14.29
C PRO A 182 -2.64 -19.21 13.09
N PRO A 183 -3.64 -20.11 13.17
CA PRO A 183 -4.66 -20.28 12.13
C PRO A 183 -5.67 -19.12 12.09
N TYR A 184 -5.21 -17.90 12.34
CA TYR A 184 -5.99 -16.68 12.28
C TYR A 184 -5.85 -16.09 10.88
N LYS A 185 -6.96 -16.05 10.13
CA LYS A 185 -6.97 -15.56 8.75
C LYS A 185 -6.41 -14.14 8.63
N GLU A 186 -6.72 -13.28 9.60
CA GLU A 186 -6.17 -11.92 9.67
C GLU A 186 -4.64 -11.93 9.77
N THR A 187 -4.08 -12.70 10.69
CA THR A 187 -2.62 -12.79 10.91
C THR A 187 -1.90 -13.40 9.71
N GLN A 188 -2.44 -14.45 9.10
CA GLN A 188 -1.86 -15.03 7.89
C GLN A 188 -1.83 -14.03 6.73
N ASN A 189 -2.92 -13.28 6.55
CA ASN A 189 -3.01 -12.23 5.55
C ASN A 189 -2.06 -11.08 5.86
N TYR A 190 -1.94 -10.69 7.13
CA TYR A 190 -1.01 -9.65 7.58
C TYR A 190 0.44 -10.02 7.25
N VAL A 191 0.88 -11.23 7.60
CA VAL A 191 2.23 -11.71 7.28
C VAL A 191 2.48 -11.67 5.77
N LYS A 192 1.55 -12.18 4.97
CA LYS A 192 1.66 -12.14 3.49
C LYS A 192 1.75 -10.71 2.96
N LYS A 193 0.94 -9.80 3.49
CA LYS A 193 0.89 -8.38 3.11
C LYS A 193 2.21 -7.68 3.41
N VAL A 194 2.73 -7.83 4.62
CA VAL A 194 4.01 -7.20 5.02
C VAL A 194 5.17 -7.75 4.21
N ILE A 195 5.26 -9.07 4.02
CA ILE A 195 6.33 -9.67 3.21
C ILE A 195 6.30 -9.14 1.76
N THR A 196 5.12 -8.94 1.19
CA THR A 196 4.96 -8.38 -0.15
C THR A 196 5.48 -6.94 -0.21
N TYR A 197 5.15 -6.08 0.76
CA TYR A 197 5.70 -4.73 0.82
C TYR A 197 7.20 -4.74 1.08
N TYR A 198 7.68 -5.62 1.95
CA TYR A 198 9.09 -5.71 2.30
C TYR A 198 9.94 -6.06 1.08
N ASN A 199 9.54 -7.07 0.30
CA ASN A 199 10.23 -7.46 -0.92
C ASN A 199 10.24 -6.31 -1.95
N ARG A 200 9.12 -5.60 -2.12
CA ARG A 200 9.04 -4.44 -3.00
C ARG A 200 9.98 -3.32 -2.56
N TYR A 201 9.99 -2.99 -1.27
CA TYR A 201 10.82 -1.90 -0.75
C TYR A 201 12.30 -2.27 -0.71
N LYS A 202 12.63 -3.53 -0.48
CA LYS A 202 14.02 -4.02 -0.57
C LYS A 202 14.61 -3.80 -1.97
N GLN A 203 13.78 -3.90 -3.02
CA GLN A 203 14.21 -3.63 -4.40
C GLN A 203 14.31 -2.14 -4.73
N SER A 204 13.46 -1.29 -4.13
CA SER A 204 13.38 0.14 -4.46
C SER A 204 14.19 1.05 -3.53
N MET A 205 14.63 0.55 -2.38
CA MET A 205 15.40 1.28 -1.36
C MET A 205 16.79 0.66 -1.12
N GLY A 206 17.08 -0.45 -1.81
CA GLY A 206 18.38 -1.11 -1.78
C GLY A 206 19.40 -0.39 -2.65
#